data_AF-A0A7S0SDJ9-F1
#
_entry.id   AF-A0A7S0SDJ9-F1
#
_cell.length_a   1.000
_cell.length_b   1.000
_cell.length_c   1.000
_cell.angle_alpha   90.00
_cell.angle_beta   90.00
_cell.angle_gamma   90.00
#
_symmetry.space_group_name_H-M   'P 1'
#
loop_
_entity.id
_entity.type
_entity.pdbx_description
1 polymer ?
#
loop_
_entity_poly.entity_id
_entity_poly.type
_entity_poly.pdbx_seq_one_letter_code
_entity_poly.pdbx_strand_id
1 'polypeptide(L)'
;GDLNDFSDRHLDVAGSTPTSRVLAMLRDLDRDGVDDLEEMMGRVQPRSERYTAWWDHAPQDGVDQGGTEHSQLDHVLLSTGLVAAATSVRVRMHHAHSAAAVSDHWPMSV
;
A
#
# COMPACT_ATOMS: atom_id res chain seq x y z
N GLY A 1 -6.50 -0.96 -5.84
CA GLY A 1 -6.49 -2.41 -5.66
C GLY A 1 -7.87 -2.90 -5.25
N ASP A 2 -8.13 -4.20 -5.29
CA ASP A 2 -9.31 -4.80 -4.65
C ASP A 2 -8.93 -5.50 -3.33
N LEU A 3 -9.94 -6.08 -2.65
CA LEU A 3 -10.04 -6.46 -1.23
C LEU A 3 -8.87 -7.30 -0.62
N ASN A 4 -7.84 -7.66 -1.38
CA ASN A 4 -6.75 -8.53 -0.92
C ASN A 4 -5.38 -8.21 -1.55
N ASP A 5 -5.19 -7.00 -2.09
CA ASP A 5 -3.89 -6.52 -2.58
C ASP A 5 -2.97 -6.14 -1.41
N PHE A 6 -2.76 -7.04 -0.44
CA PHE A 6 -1.91 -6.78 0.74
C PHE A 6 -0.47 -7.23 0.52
N SER A 7 0.48 -6.47 1.07
CA SER A 7 1.89 -6.88 1.08
C SER A 7 2.13 -7.99 2.11
N ASP A 8 2.84 -9.05 1.70
CA ASP A 8 3.37 -10.07 2.59
C ASP A 8 4.66 -9.62 3.33
N ARG A 9 5.19 -8.43 3.01
CA ARG A 9 6.45 -7.90 3.57
C ARG A 9 6.27 -6.64 4.39
N HIS A 10 5.32 -5.79 4.01
CA HIS A 10 5.14 -4.47 4.58
C HIS A 10 3.71 -4.32 5.09
N LEU A 11 3.49 -4.67 6.36
CA LEU A 11 2.19 -4.51 7.01
C LEU A 11 1.69 -3.07 6.89
N ASP A 12 0.44 -2.92 6.46
CA ASP A 12 -0.30 -1.66 6.42
C ASP A 12 -0.69 -1.21 7.84
N VAL A 13 -1.44 -0.12 7.95
CA VAL A 13 -1.91 0.41 9.24
C VAL A 13 -2.71 -0.61 10.06
N ALA A 14 -3.57 -1.41 9.42
CA ALA A 14 -4.41 -2.42 10.07
C ALA A 14 -3.66 -3.74 10.39
N GLY A 15 -2.51 -3.97 9.77
CA GLY A 15 -1.76 -5.24 9.92
C GLY A 15 -2.30 -6.35 9.04
N SER A 16 -2.91 -5.97 7.91
CA SER A 16 -3.48 -6.88 6.92
C SER A 16 -2.42 -7.82 6.35
N THR A 17 -2.82 -9.06 6.08
CA THR A 17 -1.96 -10.08 5.47
C THR A 17 -2.64 -10.65 4.22
N PRO A 18 -1.92 -10.85 3.11
CA PRO A 18 -2.53 -11.34 1.89
C PRO A 18 -2.95 -12.80 2.01
N THR A 19 -4.06 -13.12 1.35
CA THR A 19 -4.46 -14.52 1.08
C THR A 19 -4.05 -14.97 -0.32
N SER A 20 -3.48 -14.08 -1.14
CA SER A 20 -2.93 -14.36 -2.46
C SER A 20 -1.41 -14.18 -2.48
N ARG A 21 -0.78 -14.61 -3.57
CA ARG A 21 0.67 -14.42 -3.81
C ARG A 21 0.98 -13.45 -4.94
N VAL A 22 0.00 -12.63 -5.36
CA VAL A 22 0.13 -11.78 -6.57
C VAL A 22 1.28 -10.79 -6.43
N LEU A 23 1.36 -10.04 -5.32
CA LEU A 23 2.47 -9.11 -5.06
C LEU A 23 3.83 -9.83 -5.05
N ALA A 24 3.91 -11.00 -4.42
CA ALA A 24 5.14 -11.80 -4.45
C ALA A 24 5.55 -12.21 -5.87
N MET A 25 4.59 -12.61 -6.71
CA MET A 25 4.85 -12.93 -8.11
C MET A 25 5.20 -11.71 -8.97
N LEU A 26 4.71 -10.52 -8.62
CA LEU A 26 5.06 -9.29 -9.34
C LEU A 26 6.48 -8.81 -9.01
N ARG A 27 6.97 -9.08 -7.80
CA ARG A 27 8.33 -8.70 -7.40
C ARG A 27 9.41 -9.53 -8.07
N ASP A 28 9.15 -10.81 -8.29
CA ASP A 28 10.06 -11.79 -8.92
C ASP A 28 9.54 -12.10 -10.34
N LEU A 29 9.92 -11.27 -11.31
CA LEU A 29 9.33 -11.28 -12.65
C LEU A 29 9.76 -12.50 -13.45
N ASP A 30 11.00 -12.95 -13.25
CA ASP A 30 11.57 -14.11 -13.95
C ASP A 30 11.42 -15.44 -13.18
N ARG A 31 10.97 -15.40 -11.92
CA ARG A 31 10.67 -16.54 -11.05
C ARG A 31 11.90 -17.32 -10.63
N ASP A 32 13.04 -16.66 -10.51
CA ASP A 32 14.30 -17.26 -10.05
C ASP A 32 14.43 -17.29 -8.51
N GLY A 33 13.46 -16.68 -7.80
CA GLY A 33 13.44 -16.56 -6.35
C GLY A 33 14.14 -15.31 -5.81
N VAL A 34 14.57 -14.41 -6.69
CA VAL A 34 15.15 -13.11 -6.38
C VAL A 34 14.22 -12.01 -6.87
N ASP A 35 13.99 -11.02 -6.03
CA ASP A 35 13.13 -9.90 -6.40
C ASP A 35 13.82 -8.94 -7.37
N ASP A 36 13.20 -8.74 -8.52
CA ASP A 36 13.53 -7.71 -9.51
C ASP A 36 12.97 -6.33 -9.14
N LEU A 37 11.85 -6.32 -8.42
CA LEU A 37 11.15 -5.10 -8.03
C LEU A 37 11.07 -4.94 -6.50
N GLU A 38 11.33 -3.72 -6.03
CA GLU A 38 11.15 -3.34 -4.63
C GLU A 38 9.78 -2.67 -4.44
N GLU A 39 9.03 -3.12 -3.43
CA GLU A 39 7.80 -2.46 -2.99
C GLU A 39 8.12 -1.15 -2.28
N MET A 40 7.67 -0.03 -2.84
CA MET A 40 7.98 1.27 -2.28
C MET A 40 7.24 1.54 -0.96
N MET A 41 6.19 0.77 -0.65
CA MET A 41 5.31 1.02 0.51
C MET A 41 6.02 0.82 1.85
N GLY A 42 7.06 -0.02 1.87
CA GLY A 42 7.95 -0.16 3.03
C GLY A 42 8.66 1.14 3.44
N ARG A 43 8.79 2.11 2.52
CA ARG A 43 9.43 3.41 2.74
C ARG A 43 8.50 4.45 3.38
N VAL A 44 7.19 4.18 3.46
CA VAL A 44 6.25 5.05 4.17
C VAL A 44 6.46 4.88 5.67
N GLN A 45 6.74 6.01 6.33
CA GLN A 45 6.94 6.10 7.77
C GLN A 45 6.26 7.38 8.28
N PRO A 46 5.49 7.31 9.39
CA PRO A 46 5.24 6.13 10.23
C PRO A 46 4.29 5.09 9.60
N ARG A 47 4.26 3.86 10.13
CA ARG A 47 3.30 2.81 9.70
C ARG A 47 1.84 3.26 9.79
N SER A 48 1.51 4.16 10.71
CA SER A 48 0.17 4.75 10.84
C SER A 48 -0.28 5.54 9.61
N GLU A 49 0.64 5.95 8.73
CA GLU A 49 0.34 6.61 7.45
C GLU A 49 0.34 5.64 6.25
N ARG A 50 0.56 4.33 6.48
CA ARG A 50 0.61 3.33 5.41
C ARG A 50 -0.79 2.81 5.11
N TYR A 51 -1.58 3.63 4.43
CA TYR A 51 -2.88 3.26 3.88
C TYR A 51 -3.22 4.13 2.67
N THR A 52 -4.00 3.55 1.76
CA THR A 52 -4.47 4.19 0.54
C THR A 52 -5.95 3.98 0.30
N ALA A 53 -6.65 3.19 1.13
CA ALA A 53 -8.07 2.91 0.98
C ALA A 53 -8.79 2.92 2.34
N TRP A 54 -10.06 3.32 2.32
CA TRP A 54 -10.98 3.28 3.45
C TRP A 54 -12.19 2.43 3.11
N TRP A 55 -12.60 1.59 4.06
CA TRP A 55 -13.83 0.83 3.97
C TRP A 55 -14.58 0.85 5.30
N ASP A 56 -15.72 1.52 5.29
CA ASP A 56 -16.70 1.61 6.37
C ASP A 56 -17.40 0.26 6.58
N HIS A 57 -16.72 -0.66 7.26
CA HIS A 57 -17.16 -2.04 7.44
C HIS A 57 -17.77 -2.30 8.82
N ALA A 58 -17.37 -1.53 9.82
CA ALA A 58 -17.88 -1.65 11.18
C ALA A 58 -17.62 -0.35 11.95
N PRO A 59 -18.66 0.43 12.31
CA PRO A 59 -20.08 0.06 12.38
C PRO A 59 -20.91 0.35 11.11
N GLN A 60 -20.30 0.74 9.99
CA GLN A 60 -21.01 1.11 8.76
C GLN A 60 -21.86 2.39 8.95
N ASP A 61 -21.27 3.44 9.52
CA ASP A 61 -21.95 4.70 9.87
C ASP A 61 -21.60 5.87 8.95
N GLY A 62 -20.81 5.63 7.91
CA GLY A 62 -20.32 6.64 6.97
C GLY A 62 -19.25 7.55 7.57
N VAL A 63 -18.68 7.22 8.73
CA VAL A 63 -17.63 7.98 9.40
C VAL A 63 -16.31 7.23 9.25
N ASP A 64 -15.27 7.93 8.79
CA ASP A 64 -13.92 7.38 8.79
C ASP A 64 -13.38 7.32 10.23
N GLN A 65 -13.41 6.12 10.82
CA GLN A 65 -12.91 5.86 12.17
C GLN A 65 -11.40 5.57 12.21
N GLY A 66 -10.78 5.48 11.03
CA GLY A 66 -9.40 5.10 10.84
C GLY A 66 -9.07 3.67 11.28
N GLY A 67 -7.78 3.43 11.52
CA GLY A 67 -7.31 2.17 12.10
C GLY A 67 -7.64 0.95 11.23
N THR A 68 -8.53 0.09 11.69
CA THR A 68 -8.92 -1.15 10.98
C THR A 68 -9.79 -0.91 9.76
N GLU A 69 -10.37 0.29 9.60
CA GLU A 69 -11.09 0.67 8.38
C GLU A 69 -10.15 1.14 7.26
N HIS A 70 -8.87 1.32 7.57
CA HIS A 70 -7.86 1.73 6.61
C HIS A 70 -7.04 0.54 6.14
N SER A 71 -6.79 0.49 4.84
CA SER A 71 -5.97 -0.54 4.21
C SER A 71 -5.02 0.07 3.19
N GLN A 72 -3.88 -0.59 2.95
CA GLN A 72 -2.98 -0.25 1.84
C GLN A 72 -3.20 -1.24 0.71
N LEU A 73 -3.89 -0.78 -0.34
CA LEU A 73 -4.27 -1.60 -1.51
C LEU A 73 -3.62 -1.13 -2.81
N ASP A 74 -3.04 0.07 -2.82
CA ASP A 74 -2.39 0.64 -4.00
C ASP A 74 -0.89 0.62 -3.84
N HIS A 75 -0.21 -0.01 -4.79
CA HIS A 75 1.21 -0.31 -4.72
C HIS A 75 1.99 0.37 -5.83
N VAL A 76 3.22 0.78 -5.51
CA VAL A 76 4.23 1.12 -6.50
C VAL A 76 5.41 0.19 -6.30
N LEU A 77 5.76 -0.53 -7.35
CA LEU A 77 6.93 -1.38 -7.42
C LEU A 77 7.91 -0.74 -8.41
N LEU A 78 9.16 -0.53 -7.98
CA LEU A 78 10.22 -0.01 -8.83
C LEU A 78 11.29 -1.07 -9.01
N SER A 79 11.95 -1.09 -10.17
CA SER A 79 13.08 -2.01 -10.37
C SER A 79 14.18 -1.72 -9.37
N THR A 80 14.80 -2.77 -8.84
CA THR A 80 15.91 -2.66 -7.89
C THR A 80 17.06 -1.84 -8.45
N GLY A 81 17.33 -1.94 -9.76
CA GLY A 81 18.32 -1.11 -10.46
C GLY A 81 18.00 0.39 -10.43
N LEU A 82 16.73 0.77 -10.61
CA LEU A 82 16.30 2.18 -10.51
C LEU A 82 16.44 2.70 -9.08
N VAL A 83 16.02 1.89 -8.10
CA VAL A 83 16.13 2.26 -6.68
C VAL A 83 17.60 2.44 -6.28
N ALA A 84 18.49 1.55 -6.73
CA ALA A 84 19.93 1.64 -6.45
C ALA A 84 20.59 2.85 -7.12
N ALA A 85 20.11 3.28 -8.28
CA ALA A 85 20.63 4.44 -9.00
C ALA A 85 20.08 5.78 -8.48
N ALA A 86 18.94 5.79 -7.79
CA ALA A 86 18.31 7.00 -7.30
C ALA A 86 19.04 7.56 -6.06
N THR A 87 19.34 8.86 -6.07
CA THR A 87 19.89 9.55 -4.87
C THR A 87 18.92 9.53 -3.69
N SER A 88 17.61 9.58 -3.98
CA SER A 88 16.55 9.43 -2.98
C SER A 88 15.25 9.00 -3.64
N VAL A 89 14.51 8.11 -2.99
CA VAL A 89 13.13 7.76 -3.34
C VAL A 89 12.25 8.10 -2.15
N ARG A 90 11.15 8.84 -2.38
CA ARG A 90 10.24 9.27 -1.32
C ARG A 90 8.81 8.95 -1.71
N VAL A 91 8.16 8.13 -0.90
CA VAL A 91 6.74 7.85 -1.05
C VAL A 91 5.96 8.79 -0.15
N ARG A 92 4.85 9.33 -0.67
CA ARG A 92 3.89 10.12 0.11
C ARG A 92 2.47 9.63 -0.14
N MET A 93 1.72 9.48 0.95
CA MET A 93 0.28 9.25 0.92
C MET A 93 -0.42 10.58 1.21
N HIS A 94 -1.46 10.91 0.43
CA HIS A 94 -2.12 12.21 0.49
C HIS A 94 -3.50 12.11 1.15
N HIS A 95 -3.54 12.09 2.48
CA HIS A 95 -4.77 11.92 3.29
C HIS A 95 -5.59 13.20 3.49
N ALA A 96 -5.49 14.18 2.58
CA ALA A 96 -6.04 15.52 2.80
C ALA A 96 -7.56 15.62 2.54
N HIS A 97 -8.14 14.71 1.74
CA HIS A 97 -9.58 14.71 1.45
C HIS A 97 -10.33 13.68 2.30
N SER A 98 -11.63 13.93 2.45
CA SER A 98 -12.56 12.98 3.07
C SER A 98 -12.84 11.82 2.11
N ALA A 99 -12.49 10.61 2.53
CA ALA A 99 -12.71 9.41 1.72
C ALA A 99 -14.20 9.18 1.41
N ALA A 100 -15.09 9.49 2.37
CA ALA A 100 -16.53 9.40 2.20
C ALA A 100 -17.11 10.36 1.15
N ALA A 101 -16.41 11.45 0.81
CA ALA A 101 -16.94 12.51 -0.04
C ALA A 101 -16.43 12.48 -1.48
N VAL A 102 -15.23 11.95 -1.72
CA VAL A 102 -14.54 12.07 -3.01
C VAL A 102 -14.23 10.71 -3.63
N SER A 103 -13.49 9.89 -2.89
CA SER A 103 -13.14 8.51 -3.23
C SER A 103 -12.68 7.83 -1.96
N ASP A 104 -13.08 6.58 -1.79
CA ASP A 104 -12.58 5.66 -0.79
C ASP A 104 -11.06 5.40 -0.89
N HIS A 105 -10.41 5.81 -1.98
CA HIS A 105 -8.96 5.76 -2.15
C HIS A 105 -8.29 7.14 -1.99
N TRP A 106 -7.06 7.11 -1.47
CA TRP A 106 -6.17 8.26 -1.39
C TRP A 106 -5.06 8.22 -2.44
N PRO A 107 -4.78 9.35 -3.12
CA PRO A 107 -3.64 9.46 -4.00
C PRO A 107 -2.33 9.19 -3.28
N MET A 108 -1.38 8.67 -4.05
CA MET A 108 0.00 8.47 -3.63
C MET A 108 0.96 9.00 -4.70
N SER A 109 2.16 9.37 -4.28
CA SER A 109 3.24 9.79 -5.18
C SER A 109 4.57 9.19 -4.75
N VAL A 110 5.42 8.89 -5.74
CA VAL A 110 6.78 8.34 -5.57
C VAL A 110 7.78 9.22 -6.30
#